data_AF-A0AA38H2R9-F1
#
_entry.id   AF-A0AA38H2R9-F1
#
_cell.length_a   1.000
_cell.length_b   1.000
_cell.length_c   1.000
_cell.angle_alpha   90.00
_cell.angle_beta   90.00
_cell.angle_gamma   90.00
#
_symmetry.space_group_name_H-M   'P 1'
#
loop_
_entity.id
_entity.type
_entity.pdbx_description
1 polymer ?
#
loop_
_entity_poly.entity_id
_entity_poly.type
_entity_poly.pdbx_seq_one_letter_code
_entity_poly.pdbx_strand_id
1 'polypeptide(L)'
;MDHHSMLELNIFSAHDLKKITLFGEMQTYIVAWINSDNKISMEIDRAGGSNPKWNDKLILSVEDGFLHSETSSVTIQIYCIGRLKDRLVGTTTAMLCNLLKRNGGHTSMWMSFCVLQLKLLSGRPQGILNLGAIILEEDSQLHG
;
A
#
# COMPACT_ATOMS: atom_id res chain seq x y z
N MET A 1 24.41 -4.79 -14.06
CA MET A 1 24.02 -3.65 -13.20
C MET A 1 22.57 -3.90 -12.87
N ASP A 2 22.25 -3.99 -11.59
CA ASP A 2 20.86 -4.22 -11.19
C ASP A 2 20.13 -2.89 -11.34
N HIS A 3 19.23 -2.83 -12.31
CA HIS A 3 18.41 -1.66 -12.55
C HIS A 3 17.28 -1.65 -11.51
N HIS A 4 17.08 -0.49 -10.89
CA HIS A 4 16.04 -0.27 -9.90
C HIS A 4 15.04 0.75 -10.44
N SER A 5 13.78 0.45 -10.20
CA SER A 5 12.67 1.35 -10.46
C SER A 5 12.05 1.79 -9.13
N MET A 6 11.24 2.85 -9.14
CA MET A 6 10.51 3.30 -7.95
C MET A 6 9.02 3.01 -8.11
N LEU A 7 8.45 2.23 -7.21
CA LEU A 7 7.01 2.02 -7.11
C LEU A 7 6.42 3.06 -6.17
N GLU A 8 5.63 3.98 -6.71
CA GLU A 8 4.87 4.95 -5.92
C GLU A 8 3.45 4.40 -5.66
N LEU A 9 3.10 4.26 -4.38
CA LEU A 9 1.77 3.89 -3.89
C LEU A 9 1.11 5.10 -3.26
N ASN A 10 -0.01 5.53 -3.81
CA ASN A 10 -0.83 6.61 -3.28
C ASN A 10 -1.96 6.00 -2.46
N ILE A 11 -1.92 6.12 -1.13
CA ILE A 11 -2.96 5.54 -0.28
C ILE A 11 -3.97 6.62 0.12
N PHE A 12 -5.18 6.52 -0.42
CA PHE A 12 -6.19 7.56 -0.28
C PHE A 12 -6.97 7.40 1.03
N SER A 13 -7.67 6.28 1.17
CA SER A 13 -8.61 6.06 2.26
C SER A 13 -8.87 4.59 2.53
N ALA A 14 -9.45 4.32 3.69
CA ALA A 14 -10.14 3.07 3.94
C ALA A 14 -11.59 3.33 4.38
N HIS A 15 -12.45 2.33 4.18
CA HIS A 15 -13.85 2.40 4.57
C HIS A 15 -14.29 1.13 5.29
N ASP A 16 -15.26 1.31 6.17
CA ASP A 16 -15.88 0.25 6.96
C ASP A 16 -14.86 -0.61 7.72
N LEU A 17 -13.82 0.05 8.26
CA LEU A 17 -12.86 -0.62 9.13
C LEU A 17 -13.59 -1.11 10.39
N LYS A 18 -13.43 -2.39 10.71
CA LYS A 18 -14.02 -2.92 11.94
C LYS A 18 -13.39 -2.24 13.15
N LYS A 19 -14.23 -1.68 14.00
CA LYS A 19 -13.80 -1.03 15.24
C LYS A 19 -13.17 -2.06 16.17
N ILE A 20 -11.89 -1.86 16.51
CA ILE A 20 -11.16 -2.75 17.42
C ILE A 20 -10.87 -2.11 18.79
N THR A 21 -11.12 -0.82 18.95
CA THR A 21 -11.00 -0.08 20.22
C THR A 21 -12.28 -0.19 21.04
N LEU A 22 -12.15 -0.29 22.37
CA LEU A 22 -13.29 -0.29 23.29
C LEU A 22 -13.80 1.13 23.59
N PHE A 23 -12.91 2.12 23.53
CA PHE A 23 -13.20 3.52 23.82
C PHE A 23 -12.50 4.42 22.80
N GLY A 24 -13.10 5.58 22.53
CA GLY A 24 -12.57 6.56 21.58
C GLY A 24 -12.67 6.15 20.11
N GLU A 25 -12.18 7.03 19.25
CA GLU A 25 -12.05 6.77 17.82
C GLU A 25 -10.72 6.09 17.51
N MET A 26 -10.71 5.30 16.44
CA MET A 26 -9.47 4.68 15.97
C MET A 26 -8.59 5.75 15.34
N GLN A 27 -7.33 5.80 15.77
CA GLN A 27 -6.28 6.57 15.12
C GLN A 27 -5.44 5.58 14.33
N THR A 28 -5.38 5.72 13.01
CA THR A 28 -4.86 4.66 12.15
C THR A 28 -3.73 5.13 11.25
N TYR A 29 -2.78 4.25 11.01
CA TYR A 29 -1.67 4.49 10.11
C TYR A 29 -1.40 3.22 9.29
N ILE A 30 -0.64 3.41 8.21
CA ILE A 30 -0.31 2.34 7.27
C ILE A 30 1.13 1.95 7.44
N VAL A 31 1.38 0.65 7.27
CA VAL A 31 2.71 0.08 7.07
C VAL A 31 2.67 -0.72 5.77
N ALA A 32 3.61 -0.48 4.86
CA ALA A 32 3.73 -1.23 3.62
C ALA A 32 5.16 -1.71 3.38
N TRP A 33 5.28 -2.81 2.65
CA TRP A 33 6.57 -3.38 2.27
C TRP A 33 6.46 -4.38 1.12
N ILE A 34 7.61 -4.61 0.49
CA ILE A 34 7.85 -5.71 -0.45
C ILE A 34 8.65 -6.81 0.26
N ASN A 35 9.79 -6.44 0.84
CA ASN A 35 10.53 -7.27 1.78
C ASN A 35 10.15 -6.88 3.21
N SER A 36 9.76 -7.86 4.04
CA SER A 36 9.35 -7.63 5.43
C SER A 36 10.43 -7.00 6.31
N ASP A 37 11.69 -7.05 5.90
CA ASP A 37 12.81 -6.42 6.61
C ASP A 37 12.84 -4.89 6.40
N ASN A 38 12.24 -4.40 5.32
CA ASN A 38 12.25 -2.99 4.92
C ASN A 38 10.82 -2.44 4.87
N LYS A 39 10.26 -2.11 6.04
CA LYS A 39 8.92 -1.56 6.17
C LYS A 39 8.95 -0.04 6.15
N ILE A 40 7.98 0.55 5.45
CA ILE A 40 7.75 2.00 5.44
C ILE A 40 6.37 2.27 6.05
N SER A 41 6.25 3.34 6.82
CA SER A 41 4.99 3.76 7.43
C SER A 41 4.61 5.18 7.05
N MET A 42 3.31 5.44 6.99
CA MET A 42 2.74 6.76 6.72
C MET A 42 2.38 7.50 8.01
N GLU A 43 2.05 8.79 7.88
CA GLU A 43 1.49 9.56 8.97
C GLU A 43 0.15 8.97 9.46
N ILE A 44 -0.16 9.25 10.72
CA ILE A 44 -1.36 8.76 11.41
C ILE A 44 -2.53 9.67 11.06
N ASP A 45 -3.62 9.08 10.56
CA ASP A 45 -4.93 9.72 10.59
C ASP A 45 -5.52 9.60 12.01
N ARG A 46 -5.72 10.74 12.66
CA ARG A 46 -6.16 10.82 14.07
C ARG A 46 -7.69 10.95 14.22
N ALA A 47 -8.41 11.19 13.13
CA ALA A 47 -9.81 11.63 13.19
C ALA A 47 -10.78 10.76 12.40
N GLY A 48 -10.32 10.02 11.38
CA GLY A 48 -11.22 9.30 10.48
C GLY A 48 -11.81 8.00 11.04
N GLY A 49 -11.31 7.49 12.18
CA GLY A 49 -11.93 6.37 12.89
C GLY A 49 -12.01 5.11 12.03
N SER A 50 -13.23 4.65 11.74
CA SER A 50 -13.48 3.53 10.84
C SER A 50 -13.39 3.87 9.34
N ASN A 51 -13.23 5.15 8.99
CA ASN A 51 -13.16 5.67 7.62
C ASN A 51 -11.98 6.64 7.44
N PRO A 52 -10.74 6.20 7.71
CA PRO A 52 -9.58 7.06 7.65
C PRO A 52 -9.27 7.56 6.24
N LYS A 53 -8.65 8.74 6.18
CA LYS A 53 -8.11 9.33 4.96
C LYS A 53 -6.66 9.75 5.23
N TRP A 54 -5.74 9.15 4.49
CA TRP A 54 -4.32 9.48 4.59
C TRP A 54 -3.92 10.45 3.48
N ASN A 55 -4.37 10.21 2.25
CA ASN A 55 -4.07 11.04 1.07
C ASN A 55 -2.58 11.36 0.92
N ASP A 56 -1.76 10.35 1.15
CA ASP A 56 -0.31 10.47 1.14
C ASP A 56 0.29 9.27 0.40
N LYS A 57 1.60 9.32 0.12
CA LYS A 57 2.27 8.38 -0.76
C LYS A 57 3.46 7.69 -0.12
N LEU A 58 3.69 6.45 -0.55
CA LEU A 58 4.83 5.64 -0.22
C LEU A 58 5.63 5.36 -1.49
N ILE A 59 6.95 5.51 -1.42
CA ILE A 59 7.84 5.20 -2.54
C ILE A 59 8.71 4.02 -2.11
N LEU A 60 8.68 2.96 -2.90
CA LEU A 60 9.43 1.73 -2.68
C LEU A 60 10.41 1.54 -3.84
N SER A 61 11.71 1.45 -3.55
CA SER A 61 12.70 1.04 -4.56
C SER A 61 12.59 -0.46 -4.80
N VAL A 62 12.51 -0.85 -6.07
CA VAL A 62 12.30 -2.24 -6.50
C VAL A 62 13.27 -2.59 -7.60
N GLU A 63 13.81 -3.80 -7.54
CA GLU A 63 14.58 -4.36 -8.65
C GLU A 63 13.67 -4.57 -9.86
N ASP A 64 14.15 -4.32 -11.07
CA ASP A 64 13.33 -4.49 -12.27
C ASP A 64 12.85 -5.93 -12.46
N GLY A 65 13.67 -6.92 -12.06
CA GLY A 65 13.27 -8.33 -12.05
C GLY A 65 12.07 -8.61 -11.15
N PHE A 66 11.93 -7.87 -10.05
CA PHE A 66 10.75 -7.93 -9.19
C PHE A 66 9.53 -7.38 -9.91
N LEU A 67 9.60 -6.26 -10.63
CA LEU A 67 8.45 -5.71 -11.36
C LEU A 67 7.86 -6.67 -12.40
N HIS A 68 8.70 -7.52 -13.00
CA HIS A 68 8.29 -8.45 -14.05
C HIS A 68 7.84 -9.84 -13.56
N SER A 69 7.99 -10.15 -12.28
CA SER A 69 7.57 -11.44 -11.72
C SER A 69 6.06 -11.47 -11.47
N GLU A 70 5.41 -12.59 -11.85
CA GLU A 70 3.97 -12.82 -11.63
C GLU A 70 3.60 -12.93 -10.15
N THR A 71 4.56 -13.23 -9.28
CA THR A 71 4.37 -13.39 -7.83
C THR A 71 4.64 -12.11 -7.05
N SER A 72 5.10 -11.06 -7.72
CA SER A 72 5.47 -9.81 -7.07
C SER A 72 4.28 -9.09 -6.48
N SER A 73 4.42 -8.70 -5.22
CA SER A 73 3.35 -8.07 -4.50
C SER A 73 3.85 -7.11 -3.43
N VAL A 74 3.02 -6.13 -3.11
CA VAL A 74 3.21 -5.26 -1.95
C VAL A 74 2.21 -5.68 -0.88
N THR A 75 2.71 -5.87 0.34
CA THR A 75 1.87 -6.07 1.51
C THR A 75 1.61 -4.73 2.18
N ILE A 76 0.35 -4.50 2.54
CA ILE A 76 -0.12 -3.28 3.19
C ILE A 76 -0.90 -3.69 4.44
N GLN A 77 -0.56 -3.06 5.56
CA GLN A 77 -1.22 -3.24 6.84
C GLN A 77 -1.73 -1.91 7.36
N ILE A 78 -2.90 -1.95 7.97
CA ILE A 78 -3.44 -0.83 8.74
C ILE A 78 -3.36 -1.19 10.21
N TYR A 79 -2.77 -0.29 10.97
CA TYR A 79 -2.66 -0.37 12.42
C TYR A 79 -3.50 0.72 13.07
N CYS A 80 -4.05 0.41 14.24
CA CYS A 80 -4.65 1.39 15.14
C CYS A 80 -3.68 1.62 16.30
N ILE A 81 -3.45 2.89 16.64
CA ILE A 81 -2.67 3.26 17.81
C ILE A 81 -3.34 2.72 19.07
N GLY A 82 -2.55 2.05 19.89
CA GLY A 82 -2.97 1.56 21.18
C GLY A 82 -2.25 2.25 22.33
N ARG A 83 -2.79 2.10 23.54
CA ARG A 83 -2.17 2.69 24.74
C ARG A 83 -0.86 1.98 25.16
N LEU A 84 -0.77 0.68 24.90
CA LEU A 84 0.39 -0.16 25.26
C LEU A 84 1.10 -0.72 24.03
N LYS A 85 0.33 -1.20 23.05
CA LYS A 85 0.83 -1.62 21.75
C LYS A 85 -0.19 -1.31 20.68
N ASP A 86 0.31 -1.04 19.49
CA ASP A 86 -0.52 -0.85 18.31
C ASP A 86 -1.12 -2.17 17.86
N ARG A 87 -2.34 -2.09 17.32
CA ARG A 87 -3.15 -3.26 16.99
C ARG A 87 -3.38 -3.30 15.49
N LEU A 88 -3.06 -4.44 14.88
CA LEU A 88 -3.38 -4.69 13.48
C LEU A 88 -4.91 -4.68 13.29
N VAL A 89 -5.38 -3.79 12.41
CA VAL A 89 -6.78 -3.71 11.98
C VAL A 89 -7.01 -4.71 10.84
N GLY A 90 -6.13 -4.70 9.84
CA GLY A 90 -6.21 -5.60 8.71
C GLY A 90 -4.99 -5.54 7.81
N THR A 91 -4.82 -6.60 7.03
CA THR A 91 -3.76 -6.76 6.03
C THR A 91 -4.39 -6.93 4.65
N THR A 92 -3.75 -6.41 3.62
CA THR A 92 -4.01 -6.79 2.24
C THR A 92 -2.69 -6.94 1.49
N THR A 93 -2.73 -7.67 0.38
CA THR A 93 -1.57 -7.87 -0.49
C THR A 93 -2.01 -7.59 -1.91
N ALA A 94 -1.31 -6.67 -2.56
CA ALA A 94 -1.58 -6.25 -3.91
C ALA A 94 -0.55 -6.84 -4.85
N MET A 95 -0.97 -7.74 -5.74
CA MET A 95 -0.08 -8.26 -6.79
C MET A 95 0.20 -7.17 -7.81
N LEU A 96 1.48 -6.91 -8.09
CA LEU A 96 1.90 -5.85 -9.00
C LEU A 96 1.38 -6.10 -10.42
N CYS A 97 1.33 -7.36 -10.86
CA CYS A 97 0.75 -7.73 -12.15
C CYS A 97 -0.73 -7.33 -12.30
N ASN A 98 -1.47 -7.21 -11.18
CA ASN A 98 -2.86 -6.75 -11.17
C ASN A 98 -2.98 -5.24 -11.02
N LEU A 99 -2.10 -4.63 -10.22
CA LEU A 99 -2.08 -3.18 -10.01
C LEU A 99 -1.65 -2.43 -11.26
N LEU A 100 -0.69 -2.97 -12.01
CA LEU A 100 0.01 -2.29 -13.10
C LEU A 100 -0.40 -2.86 -14.47
N LYS A 101 -1.63 -3.39 -14.57
CA LYS A 101 -2.13 -3.98 -15.82
C LYS A 101 -1.97 -3.00 -16.97
N ARG A 102 -1.08 -3.38 -17.89
CA ARG A 102 -0.72 -2.68 -19.12
C ARG A 102 -1.93 -2.68 -20.07
N ASN A 103 -2.86 -1.75 -19.88
CA ASN A 103 -3.89 -1.49 -20.89
C ASN A 103 -3.19 -0.99 -22.16
N GLY A 104 -3.06 -1.86 -23.17
CA GLY A 104 -2.65 -1.45 -24.52
C GLY A 104 -1.14 -1.36 -24.78
N GLY A 105 -0.30 -2.15 -24.13
CA GLY A 105 1.08 -2.32 -24.62
C GLY A 105 2.07 -1.22 -24.23
N HIS A 106 1.75 -0.34 -23.28
CA HIS A 106 2.71 0.57 -22.64
C HIS A 106 2.73 0.35 -21.10
N THR A 107 3.91 0.27 -20.48
CA THR A 107 4.05 0.42 -19.02
C THR A 107 3.35 1.73 -18.65
N SER A 108 2.38 1.67 -17.73
CA SER A 108 1.49 2.81 -17.49
C SER A 108 2.28 3.94 -16.84
N MET A 109 2.68 4.93 -17.63
CA MET A 109 3.07 6.28 -17.18
C MET A 109 1.90 7.02 -16.47
N TRP A 110 0.77 6.35 -16.30
CA TRP A 110 -0.46 6.84 -15.67
C TRP A 110 -0.78 6.00 -14.43
N MET A 111 -1.25 6.67 -13.37
CA MET A 111 -1.59 6.03 -12.10
C MET A 111 -2.77 5.06 -12.28
N SER A 112 -2.57 3.83 -11.83
CA SER A 112 -3.60 2.79 -11.80
C SER A 112 -4.28 2.75 -10.44
N PHE A 113 -5.61 2.83 -10.42
CA PHE A 113 -6.39 2.83 -9.18
C PHE A 113 -6.97 1.45 -8.88
N CYS A 114 -7.00 1.07 -7.60
CA CYS A 114 -7.59 -0.18 -7.16
C CYS A 114 -8.26 -0.07 -5.79
N VAL A 115 -9.16 -1.02 -5.55
CA VAL A 115 -9.84 -1.21 -4.26
C VAL A 115 -9.52 -2.60 -3.75
N LEU A 116 -8.98 -2.70 -2.54
CA LEU A 116 -8.53 -3.96 -1.96
C LEU A 116 -9.28 -4.26 -0.67
N GLN A 117 -9.70 -5.52 -0.51
CA GLN A 117 -10.27 -5.99 0.74
C GLN A 117 -9.15 -6.19 1.78
N LEU A 118 -9.30 -5.56 2.95
CA LEU A 118 -8.51 -5.84 4.13
C LEU A 118 -9.04 -7.08 4.84
N LYS A 119 -8.14 -7.93 5.34
CA LYS A 119 -8.47 -9.17 6.04
C LYS A 119 -7.62 -9.32 7.31
N LEU A 120 -8.17 -9.98 8.32
CA LEU A 120 -7.36 -10.51 9.43
C LEU A 120 -6.64 -11.79 8.99
N LEU A 121 -5.70 -12.27 9.82
CA LEU A 121 -5.08 -13.59 9.67
C LEU A 121 -6.11 -14.73 9.61
N SER A 122 -7.28 -14.55 10.22
CA SER A 122 -8.41 -15.50 10.13
C SER A 122 -9.15 -15.47 8.79
N GLY A 123 -8.76 -14.62 7.84
CA GLY A 123 -9.43 -14.41 6.56
C GLY A 123 -10.68 -13.52 6.63
N ARG A 124 -11.15 -13.16 7.83
CA ARG A 124 -12.33 -12.32 8.02
C ARG A 124 -12.13 -10.93 7.39
N PRO A 125 -13.07 -10.44 6.56
CA PRO A 125 -13.05 -9.06 6.04
C PRO A 125 -13.00 -8.01 7.15
N GLN A 126 -12.23 -6.94 6.94
CA GLN A 126 -11.96 -5.86 7.90
C GLN A 126 -12.16 -4.47 7.31
N GLY A 127 -12.84 -4.35 6.18
CA GLY A 127 -13.01 -3.09 5.44
C GLY A 127 -12.23 -3.07 4.14
N ILE A 128 -12.34 -1.97 3.41
CA ILE A 128 -11.78 -1.80 2.08
C ILE A 128 -10.75 -0.68 2.06
N LEU A 129 -9.72 -0.82 1.24
CA LEU A 129 -8.64 0.13 1.03
C LEU A 129 -8.70 0.67 -0.40
N ASN A 130 -8.69 1.99 -0.56
CA ASN A 130 -8.57 2.65 -1.87
C ASN A 130 -7.15 3.17 -2.05
N LEU A 131 -6.51 2.78 -3.15
CA LEU A 131 -5.15 3.22 -3.46
C LEU A 131 -4.90 3.35 -4.96
N GLY A 132 -3.87 4.11 -5.31
CA GLY A 132 -3.29 4.23 -6.63
C GLY A 132 -1.86 3.71 -6.64
N ALA A 133 -1.40 3.21 -7.79
CA ALA A 133 -0.04 2.75 -7.99
C ALA A 133 0.52 3.24 -9.32
N ILE A 134 1.80 3.60 -9.36
CA ILE A 134 2.53 3.98 -10.58
C ILE A 134 4.00 3.56 -10.45
N ILE A 135 4.61 3.15 -11.56
CA ILE A 135 6.07 2.98 -11.65
C ILE A 135 6.64 4.32 -12.11
N LEU A 136 7.59 4.85 -11.34
CA LEU A 136 8.44 5.94 -11.76
C LEU A 136 9.72 5.30 -12.33
N GLU A 137 9.90 5.40 -13.65
CA GLU A 137 11.14 5.01 -14.30
C GLU A 137 12.22 6.05 -13.94
N GLU A 138 13.41 5.59 -13.58
CA GLU A 138 14.55 6.49 -13.42
C GLU A 138 14.99 6.90 -14.83
N ASP A 139 14.82 8.19 -15.17
CA ASP A 139 15.29 8.74 -16.44
C ASP A 139 16.77 8.38 -16.59
N SER A 140 17.05 7.41 -17.45
CA SER A 140 18.39 7.12 -17.92
C SER A 140 18.84 8.36 -18.71
N GLN A 141 19.38 9.36 -18.00
CA GLN A 141 19.96 10.54 -18.63
C GLN A 141 21.00 10.06 -19.62
N LEU A 142 20.68 10.25 -20.90
CA LEU A 142 21.60 10.23 -22.03
C LEU A 142 22.88 10.96 -21.65
N HIS A 143 23.96 10.23 -21.40
CA HIS A 143 25.31 10.73 -21.61
C HIS A 143 25.95 9.79 -22.62
N GLY A 144 26.07 10.31 -23.84
CA GLY A 144 26.80 9.68 -24.94
C GLY A 144 28.30 9.82 -24.81
#